data_AF-A0A2M6Y7S7-F1
#
_entry.id   AF-A0A2M6Y7S7-F1
#
_cell.length_a   1.000
_cell.length_b   1.000
_cell.length_c   1.000
_cell.angle_alpha   90.00
_cell.angle_beta   90.00
_cell.angle_gamma   90.00
#
_symmetry.space_group_name_H-M   'P 1'
#
loop_
_entity.id
_entity.type
_entity.pdbx_description
1 polymer ?
#
loop_
_entity_poly.entity_id
_entity_poly.type
_entity_poly.pdbx_seq_one_letter_code
_entity_poly.pdbx_strand_id
1 'polypeptide(L)' 'MPTYQYQCHKCKTKFEIRQTFNDKSTAICPLCHGNAGRLFSPVPIIFKGPGFYVTDCRIETERKKPDKAAKDDGNSQGR' A
#
# COMPACT_ATOMS: atom_id res chain seq x y z
N MET A 1 19.53 -1.80 18.74
CA MET A 1 20.18 -1.48 17.45
C MET A 1 19.54 -2.35 16.38
N PRO A 2 18.83 -1.76 15.40
CA PRO A 2 18.08 -2.51 14.39
C PRO A 2 18.99 -3.29 13.43
N THR A 3 18.47 -4.39 12.90
CA THR A 3 19.01 -5.08 11.72
C THR A 3 18.28 -4.58 10.46
N TYR A 4 19.04 -4.38 9.40
CA TYR A 4 18.50 -4.04 8.08
C TYR A 4 18.99 -5.06 7.05
N GLN A 5 18.08 -5.48 6.17
CA GLN A 5 18.40 -6.33 5.03
C GLN A 5 18.92 -5.47 3.87
N TYR A 6 19.95 -5.96 3.18
CA TYR A 6 20.55 -5.35 2.01
C TYR A 6 20.61 -6.35 0.86
N GLN A 7 20.57 -5.84 -0.37
CA GLN A 7 20.80 -6.62 -1.58
C GLN A 7 21.87 -5.97 -2.44
N CYS A 8 22.89 -6.73 -2.84
CA CYS A 8 23.92 -6.21 -3.74
C CYS A 8 23.40 -6.11 -5.18
N HIS A 9 23.69 -5.00 -5.86
CA HIS A 9 23.32 -4.82 -7.27
C HIS A 9 24.10 -5.74 -8.24
N LYS A 10 25.32 -6.17 -7.88
CA LYS A 10 26.17 -7.01 -8.74
C LYS A 10 25.86 -8.50 -8.59
N CYS A 11 26.10 -9.07 -7.41
CA CYS A 11 25.92 -10.51 -7.16
C CYS A 11 24.50 -10.92 -6.74
N LYS A 12 23.58 -9.96 -6.54
CA LYS A 12 22.19 -10.17 -6.06
C LYS A 12 22.05 -10.87 -4.70
N THR A 13 23.15 -11.18 -4.00
CA THR A 13 23.14 -11.75 -2.65
C THR A 13 22.43 -10.82 -1.67
N LYS A 14 21.60 -11.41 -0.82
CA LYS A 14 20.93 -10.76 0.31
C LYS A 14 21.71 -11.01 1.59
N PHE A 15 21.84 -10.01 2.44
CA PHE A 15 22.55 -10.12 3.72
C PHE A 15 21.99 -9.12 4.75
N GLU A 16 22.28 -9.34 6.02
CA GLU A 16 21.78 -8.52 7.14
C GLU A 16 22.93 -7.80 7.84
N ILE A 17 22.73 -6.51 8.15
CA ILE A 17 23.68 -5.70 8.91
C ILE A 17 22.96 -5.02 10.07
N ARG A 18 23.61 -5.00 11.24
CA ARG A 18 23.19 -4.18 12.38
C ARG A 18 23.68 -2.75 12.15
N GLN A 19 22.79 -1.78 12.07
CA GLN A 19 23.16 -0.38 11.80
C GLN A 19 22.58 0.57 12.84
N THR A 20 23.27 1.68 13.09
CA THR A 20 22.75 2.78 13.92
C THR A 20 21.85 3.68 13.08
N PHE A 21 20.90 4.37 13.72
CA PHE A 21 19.95 5.25 13.02
C PHE A 21 20.59 6.45 12.32
N ASN A 22 21.78 6.87 12.77
CA ASN A 22 22.50 8.04 12.23
C ASN A 22 23.53 7.67 11.14
N ASP A 23 23.52 6.43 10.67
CA ASP A 23 24.49 5.91 9.70
C ASP A 23 23.93 5.91 8.27
N LYS A 24 24.82 5.91 7.28
CA LYS A 24 24.45 6.07 5.86
C LYS A 24 23.72 4.84 5.33
N SER A 25 22.69 5.05 4.52
CA SER A 25 21.82 4.00 3.97
C SER A 25 22.46 3.06 2.93
N THR A 26 23.75 3.21 2.63
CA THR A 26 24.50 2.42 1.64
C THR A 26 25.46 1.47 2.33
N ALA A 27 25.34 0.17 2.06
CA ALA A 27 26.25 -0.85 2.57
C ALA A 27 27.19 -1.38 1.47
N ILE A 28 28.33 -1.95 1.88
CA ILE A 28 29.27 -2.66 1.00
C ILE A 28 28.96 -4.15 1.07
N CYS A 29 28.87 -4.82 -0.09
CA CYS A 29 28.65 -6.27 -0.13
C CYS A 29 29.92 -7.05 0.27
N PRO A 30 29.83 -8.01 1.23
CA PRO A 30 30.99 -8.76 1.71
C PRO A 30 31.57 -9.76 0.69
N LEU A 31 30.88 -10.06 -0.42
CA LEU A 31 31.34 -11.03 -1.42
C LEU A 31 32.03 -10.41 -2.63
N CYS A 32 31.62 -9.20 -3.04
CA CYS A 32 32.10 -8.58 -4.28
C CYS A 32 32.47 -7.10 -4.14
N HIS A 33 32.47 -6.58 -2.90
CA HIS A 33 32.77 -5.19 -2.53
C HIS A 33 32.00 -4.12 -3.34
N GLY A 34 30.85 -4.48 -3.91
CA GLY A 34 29.97 -3.56 -4.63
C GLY A 34 28.94 -2.93 -3.70
N ASN A 35 28.41 -1.77 -4.10
CA ASN A 35 27.31 -1.13 -3.39
C ASN A 35 26.10 -2.08 -3.27
N ALA A 36 25.48 -2.07 -2.11
CA ALA A 36 24.24 -2.75 -1.82
C ALA A 36 23.18 -1.74 -1.34
N GLY A 37 22.00 -1.81 -1.93
CA GLY A 37 20.84 -1.04 -1.52
C GLY A 37 20.12 -1.73 -0.37
N ARG A 38 19.52 -0.95 0.53
CA ARG A 38 18.66 -1.48 1.59
C ARG A 38 17.39 -2.07 0.98
N LEU A 39 17.08 -3.31 1.35
CA LEU A 39 15.89 -4.02 0.88
C LEU A 39 14.71 -3.70 1.80
N PHE A 40 13.67 -3.08 1.24
CA PHE A 40 12.42 -2.79 1.95
C PHE A 40 11.38 -3.86 1.60
N SER A 41 11.05 -4.70 2.57
CA SER A 41 9.94 -5.65 2.45
C SER A 41 8.63 -4.98 2.87
N PRO A 42 7.53 -5.13 2.11
CA PRO A 42 6.24 -4.60 2.52
C PRO A 42 5.75 -5.32 3.78
N VAL A 43 5.38 -4.56 4.80
CA VAL A 43 4.75 -5.09 6.02
C VAL A 43 3.22 -4.95 5.86
N PRO A 44 2.43 -6.02 6.01
CA PRO A 44 0.98 -5.92 5.92
C PRO A 44 0.42 -5.10 7.08
N ILE A 45 -0.30 -4.03 6.77
CA ILE A 45 -1.08 -3.26 7.75
C ILE A 45 -2.45 -3.91 7.94
N ILE A 46 -2.86 -4.11 9.20
CA ILE A 46 -4.14 -4.73 9.55
C ILE A 46 -4.90 -3.80 10.48
N PHE A 47 -5.97 -3.19 9.96
CA PHE A 47 -6.89 -2.38 10.76
C PHE A 47 -7.88 -3.29 11.49
N LYS A 48 -7.79 -3.35 12.82
CA LYS A 48 -8.76 -4.07 13.68
C LYS A 48 -9.54 -3.06 14.51
N GLY A 49 -10.77 -2.75 14.08
CA GLY A 49 -11.68 -1.90 14.84
C GLY A 49 -12.95 -1.55 14.04
N PRO A 50 -14.11 -1.33 14.71
CA PRO A 50 -15.39 -1.10 14.03
C PRO A 50 -15.55 0.29 13.41
N GLY A 51 -14.57 1.20 13.56
CA GLY A 51 -14.70 2.63 13.23
C GLY A 51 -13.89 3.17 12.05
N PHE A 52 -13.19 2.33 11.27
CA PHE A 52 -12.29 2.79 10.19
C PHE A 52 -12.98 2.97 8.83
N TYR A 53 -14.21 2.48 8.65
CA TYR A 53 -14.81 2.28 7.33
C TYR A 53 -15.57 3.46 6.72
N VAL A 54 -15.85 4.55 7.45
CA VAL A 54 -16.79 5.60 7.01
C VAL A 54 -16.27 7.04 7.18
N THR A 55 -15.25 7.28 8.01
CA THR A 55 -14.96 8.62 8.54
C THR A 55 -14.23 9.57 7.58
N ASP A 56 -13.45 9.06 6.62
CA ASP A 56 -12.59 9.89 5.73
C ASP A 56 -12.95 9.77 4.24
N CYS A 57 -13.80 8.81 3.87
CA CYS A 57 -14.36 8.76 2.51
C CYS A 57 -15.34 9.92 2.30
N ARG A 58 -14.86 11.04 1.75
CA ARG A 58 -15.72 12.10 1.22
C ARG A 58 -16.66 11.52 0.16
N ILE A 59 -17.88 11.22 0.57
CA ILE A 59 -18.99 10.98 -0.36
C ILE A 59 -19.28 12.32 -1.03
N GLU A 60 -18.99 12.43 -2.33
CA GLU A 60 -19.37 13.60 -3.15
C GLU A 60 -20.88 13.56 -3.49
N THR A 61 -21.71 13.54 -2.45
CA THR A 61 -23.14 13.83 -2.59
C THR A 61 -23.31 15.32 -2.85
N GLU A 62 -23.72 15.65 -4.08
CA GLU A 62 -24.70 16.70 -4.48
C GLU A 62 -24.33 17.31 -5.85
N ARG A 63 -24.67 16.61 -6.94
CA ARG A 63 -25.15 17.30 -8.15
C ARG A 63 -26.54 16.79 -8.51
N LYS A 64 -27.54 17.44 -7.91
CA LYS A 64 -28.95 17.20 -8.19
C LYS A 64 -29.37 17.76 -9.56
N LYS A 65 -30.19 16.96 -10.25
CA LYS A 65 -31.27 17.36 -11.18
C LYS A 65 -30.89 17.91 -12.58
N PRO A 66 -31.83 17.87 -13.57
CA PRO A 66 -33.03 17.02 -13.68
C PRO A 66 -33.30 16.44 -15.10
N ASP A 67 -34.39 15.64 -15.14
CA ASP A 67 -35.41 15.57 -16.22
C ASP A 67 -35.39 14.42 -17.26
N LYS A 68 -36.49 13.65 -17.18
CA LYS A 68 -37.25 12.92 -18.22
C LYS A 68 -36.73 11.67 -18.96
N ALA A 69 -37.63 10.69 -18.85
CA ALA A 69 -38.20 9.85 -19.92
C ALA A 69 -37.42 8.61 -20.38
N ALA A 70 -37.78 7.47 -19.80
CA ALA A 70 -37.95 6.21 -20.51
C ALA A 70 -39.21 5.50 -20.01
N LYS A 71 -39.96 4.89 -20.94
CA LYS A 71 -40.96 3.84 -20.67
C LYS A 71 -40.24 2.50 -20.44
N ASP A 72 -40.83 1.33 -20.26
CA ASP A 72 -42.21 0.91 -19.96
C ASP A 72 -42.17 0.33 -18.51
N ASP A 73 -43.08 -0.46 -17.95
CA ASP A 73 -44.27 -1.19 -18.41
C ASP A 73 -45.31 -1.28 -17.25
N GLY A 74 -46.55 -1.66 -17.57
CA GLY A 74 -47.62 -1.86 -16.59
C GLY A 74 -48.25 -3.25 -16.68
N ASN A 75 -47.76 -4.21 -15.88
CA ASN A 75 -48.43 -5.48 -15.67
C ASN A 75 -48.49 -5.88 -14.18
N SER A 76 -49.68 -5.77 -13.59
CA SER A 76 -50.09 -6.63 -12.48
C SER A 76 -51.61 -6.74 -12.41
N GLN A 77 -52.11 -7.95 -12.65
CA GLN A 77 -53.49 -8.32 -12.36
C GLN A 77 -53.70 -8.41 -10.83
N GLY A 78 -54.92 -8.10 -10.36
CA GLY A 78 -55.40 -8.59 -9.07
C GLY A 78 -56.12 -7.58 -8.18
N ARG A 79 -57.44 -7.42 -8.37
CA ARG A 79 -58.47 -8.00 -7.49
C ARG A 79 -59.88 -7.71 -8.02
#